data_AF-A0A2N0MEJ2-F1
#
_entry.id   AF-A0A2N0MEJ2-F1
#
_cell.length_a   1.000
_cell.length_b   1.000
_cell.length_c   1.000
_cell.angle_alpha   90.00
_cell.angle_beta   90.00
_cell.angle_gamma   90.00
#
_symmetry.space_group_name_H-M   'P 1'
#
loop_
_entity.id
_entity.type
_entity.pdbx_description
1 polymer ?
#
loop_
_entity_poly.entity_id
_entity_poly.type
_entity_poly.pdbx_seq_one_letter_code
_entity_poly.pdbx_strand_id
1 'polypeptide(L)'
;MEGNTVTVSLFYHSTTTVSVTLNGAPETRRDNNVPVLAYIFEGVPVGEHDIVIKDVMGNVETTSVLVTAPQPAEDQLPDWLAKWLAELDAGEVEFPPQSVTRYESQGETVYYVVHQCCDQFSDLLDAGGKLIGHPDGGITGKGDGVTKFSPFELEGEEVWASP
;
A
#
# COMPACT_ATOMS: atom_id res chain seq x y z
N MET A 1 -6.26 -13.46 -9.61
CA MET A 1 -6.92 -12.79 -8.47
C MET A 1 -5.95 -12.94 -7.32
N GLU A 2 -5.13 -11.93 -7.08
CA GLU A 2 -4.21 -11.92 -5.95
C GLU A 2 -5.05 -11.86 -4.67
N GLY A 3 -4.95 -12.89 -3.84
CA GLY A 3 -5.63 -12.96 -2.56
C GLY A 3 -4.69 -12.53 -1.44
N ASN A 4 -5.23 -11.84 -0.43
CA ASN A 4 -4.43 -11.46 0.74
C ASN A 4 -3.89 -12.74 1.42
N THR A 5 -2.64 -12.67 1.88
CA THR A 5 -1.96 -13.80 2.52
C THR A 5 -1.58 -13.43 3.94
N VAL A 6 -1.95 -14.27 4.90
CA VAL A 6 -1.53 -14.15 6.30
C VAL A 6 -0.50 -15.23 6.59
N THR A 7 0.67 -14.83 7.10
CA THR A 7 1.70 -15.76 7.54
C THR A 7 1.90 -15.66 9.05
N VAL A 8 1.72 -16.76 9.77
CA VAL A 8 2.01 -16.86 11.20
C VAL A 8 3.35 -17.57 11.37
N SER A 9 4.35 -16.85 11.86
CA SER A 9 5.70 -17.38 12.10
C SER A 9 5.90 -17.67 13.58
N LEU A 10 6.25 -18.91 13.91
CA LEU A 10 6.55 -19.34 15.26
C LEU A 10 8.05 -19.64 15.39
N PHE A 11 8.74 -18.89 16.25
CA PHE A 11 10.09 -19.22 16.67
C PHE A 11 10.01 -20.26 17.76
N TYR A 12 10.62 -21.42 17.52
CA TYR A 12 10.47 -22.55 18.42
C TYR A 12 11.83 -23.14 18.82
N HIS A 13 12.01 -23.32 20.13
CA HIS A 13 13.28 -23.75 20.75
C HIS A 13 13.29 -25.23 21.17
N SER A 14 12.17 -25.95 21.08
CA SER A 14 12.08 -27.37 21.49
C SER A 14 11.37 -28.22 20.43
N THR A 15 10.85 -29.41 20.75
CA THR A 15 10.38 -30.41 19.77
C THR A 15 8.86 -30.66 19.79
N THR A 16 8.07 -29.86 20.51
CA THR A 16 6.60 -30.02 20.55
C THR A 16 5.95 -29.60 19.24
N THR A 17 4.97 -30.39 18.79
CA THR A 17 4.14 -30.07 17.63
C THR A 17 3.10 -29.00 17.99
N VAL A 18 2.87 -28.04 17.10
CA VAL A 18 1.84 -27.00 17.25
C VAL A 18 0.93 -26.96 16.02
N SER A 19 -0.32 -26.58 16.24
CA SER A 19 -1.31 -26.30 15.19
C SER A 19 -1.74 -24.85 15.25
N VAL A 20 -1.86 -24.19 14.10
CA VAL A 20 -2.32 -22.81 13.99
C VAL A 20 -3.57 -22.79 13.12
N THR A 21 -4.60 -22.08 13.56
CA THR A 21 -5.84 -21.90 12.78
C THR A 21 -6.21 -20.43 12.67
N LEU A 22 -6.76 -20.03 11.52
CA LEU A 22 -7.29 -18.69 11.25
C LEU A 22 -8.82 -18.78 11.16
N ASN A 23 -9.55 -18.11 12.06
CA ASN A 23 -11.00 -18.27 12.23
C ASN A 23 -11.46 -19.73 12.33
N GLY A 24 -10.61 -20.60 12.90
CA GLY A 24 -10.85 -22.04 13.02
C GLY A 24 -10.53 -22.87 11.76
N ALA A 25 -10.15 -22.25 10.63
CA ALA A 25 -9.65 -22.96 9.45
C ALA A 25 -8.16 -23.31 9.60
N PRO A 26 -7.69 -24.49 9.12
CA PRO A 26 -6.27 -24.84 9.11
C PRO A 26 -5.49 -24.04 8.06
N GLU A 27 -4.16 -24.05 8.17
CA GLU A 27 -3.28 -23.38 7.20
C GLU A 27 -3.42 -23.96 5.78
N THR A 28 -3.26 -23.11 4.78
CA THR A 28 -3.22 -23.51 3.36
C THR A 28 -1.90 -24.21 3.03
N ARG A 29 -0.80 -23.68 3.57
CA ARG A 29 0.56 -24.22 3.38
C ARG A 29 1.38 -24.05 4.66
N ARG A 30 2.32 -24.95 4.89
CA ARG A 30 3.26 -24.88 6.01
C ARG A 30 4.70 -25.00 5.51
N ASP A 31 5.55 -24.06 5.94
CA ASP A 31 6.98 -24.09 5.68
C ASP A 31 7.74 -24.41 6.97
N ASN A 32 8.49 -25.52 6.96
CA ASN A 32 9.15 -26.08 8.15
C ASN A 32 10.64 -25.71 8.19
N ASN A 33 10.97 -24.42 8.26
CA ASN A 33 12.37 -23.95 8.20
C ASN A 33 12.94 -23.65 9.60
N VAL A 34 13.52 -24.66 10.25
CA VAL A 34 14.04 -24.57 11.63
C VAL A 34 15.02 -23.40 11.77
N PRO A 35 14.86 -22.52 12.80
CA PRO A 35 13.99 -22.64 13.98
C PRO A 35 12.59 -22.01 13.85
N VAL A 36 12.17 -21.64 12.64
CA VAL A 36 10.89 -20.96 12.37
C VAL A 36 9.92 -21.88 11.63
N LEU A 37 8.73 -22.08 12.21
CA LEU A 37 7.62 -22.69 11.49
C LEU A 37 6.71 -21.59 10.95
N ALA A 38 6.48 -21.56 9.64
CA ALA A 38 5.56 -20.61 9.02
C ALA A 38 4.27 -21.32 8.58
N TYR A 39 3.14 -20.80 9.05
CA TYR A 39 1.79 -21.25 8.72
C TYR A 39 1.15 -20.20 7.83
N ILE A 40 0.82 -20.57 6.60
CA ILE A 40 0.46 -19.64 5.53
C ILE A 40 -1.00 -19.88 5.19
N PHE A 41 -1.79 -18.81 5.24
CA PHE A 41 -3.20 -18.77 4.89
C PHE A 41 -3.36 -17.87 3.67
N GLU A 42 -3.75 -18.43 2.54
CA GLU A 42 -3.89 -17.71 1.27
C GLU A 42 -5.37 -17.42 0.99
N GLY A 43 -5.66 -16.31 0.29
CA GLY A 43 -7.03 -15.94 -0.07
C GLY A 43 -7.87 -15.47 1.12
N VAL A 44 -7.24 -14.86 2.12
CA VAL A 44 -7.92 -14.38 3.32
C VAL A 44 -8.78 -13.15 2.97
N PRO A 45 -10.08 -13.14 3.32
CA PRO A 45 -10.92 -11.95 3.11
C PRO A 45 -10.41 -10.71 3.84
N VAL A 46 -10.84 -9.53 3.42
CA VAL A 46 -10.63 -8.30 4.19
C VAL A 46 -11.49 -8.35 5.45
N GLY A 47 -10.90 -8.02 6.61
CA GLY A 47 -11.58 -8.06 7.90
C GLY A 47 -10.65 -8.43 9.05
N GLU A 48 -11.21 -8.48 10.26
CA GLU A 48 -10.51 -8.98 11.45
C GLU A 48 -10.61 -10.52 11.49
N HIS A 49 -9.49 -11.17 11.77
CA HIS A 49 -9.37 -12.61 11.83
C HIS A 49 -8.68 -13.06 13.12
N ASP A 50 -9.30 -14.01 13.82
CA ASP A 50 -8.76 -14.63 15.02
C ASP A 50 -7.75 -15.72 14.66
N ILE A 51 -6.58 -15.64 15.26
CA ILE A 51 -5.51 -16.63 15.17
C ILE A 51 -5.49 -17.40 16.48
N VAL A 52 -5.59 -18.73 16.38
CA VAL A 52 -5.50 -19.63 17.53
C VAL A 52 -4.34 -20.59 17.33
N ILE A 53 -3.44 -20.61 18.30
CA ILE A 53 -2.28 -21.49 18.34
C ILE A 53 -2.52 -22.49 19.47
N LYS A 54 -2.42 -23.79 19.15
CA LYS A 54 -2.58 -24.87 20.13
C LYS A 54 -1.38 -25.80 20.11
N ASP A 55 -0.86 -26.15 21.28
CA ASP A 55 0.14 -27.21 21.40
C ASP A 55 -0.51 -28.57 21.71
N VAL A 56 0.26 -29.65 21.58
CA VAL A 56 -0.22 -31.01 21.91
C VAL A 56 -0.49 -31.24 23.40
N MET A 57 0.00 -30.36 24.27
CA MET A 57 -0.27 -30.41 25.71
C MET A 57 -1.60 -29.73 26.07
N GLY A 58 -2.26 -29.08 25.10
CA GLY A 58 -3.54 -28.42 25.25
C GLY A 58 -3.44 -26.94 25.64
N ASN A 59 -2.25 -26.34 25.64
CA ASN A 59 -2.10 -24.90 25.83
C ASN A 59 -2.62 -24.17 24.59
N VAL A 60 -3.29 -23.04 24.81
CA VAL A 60 -3.91 -22.23 23.77
C VAL A 60 -3.45 -20.78 23.91
N GLU A 61 -2.93 -20.22 22.83
CA GLU A 61 -2.66 -18.80 22.67
C GLU A 61 -3.55 -18.24 21.56
N THR A 62 -4.11 -17.05 21.78
CA THR A 62 -5.02 -16.40 20.84
C THR A 62 -4.57 -14.96 20.57
N THR A 63 -4.63 -14.55 19.32
CA THR A 63 -4.40 -13.17 18.88
C THR A 63 -5.30 -12.85 17.68
N SER A 64 -5.34 -11.61 17.20
CA SER A 64 -6.08 -11.24 15.99
C SER A 64 -5.21 -10.46 15.01
N VAL A 65 -5.56 -10.55 13.73
CA VAL A 65 -4.95 -9.78 12.65
C VAL A 65 -6.04 -9.08 11.85
N LEU A 66 -5.85 -7.79 11.58
CA LEU A 66 -6.69 -7.05 10.65
C LEU A 66 -6.09 -7.17 9.25
N VAL A 67 -6.79 -7.87 8.36
CA VAL A 67 -6.46 -7.92 6.94
C VAL A 67 -7.16 -6.76 6.26
N THR A 68 -6.40 -5.77 5.82
CA THR A 68 -6.90 -4.64 5.04
C THR A 68 -6.91 -4.96 3.54
N ALA A 69 -7.59 -4.15 2.74
CA ALA A 69 -7.45 -4.24 1.29
C ALA A 69 -5.97 -4.05 0.92
N PRO A 70 -5.44 -4.79 -0.07
CA PRO A 70 -4.04 -4.67 -0.45
C PRO A 70 -3.77 -3.21 -0.84
N GLN A 71 -2.91 -2.56 -0.04
CA GLN A 71 -2.26 -1.34 -0.47
C GLN A 71 -1.28 -1.72 -1.60
N PRO A 72 -1.18 -0.93 -2.68
CA PRO A 72 -0.19 -1.19 -3.72
C PRO A 72 1.17 -1.41 -3.07
N ALA A 73 1.85 -2.51 -3.41
CA ALA A 73 3.14 -2.85 -2.82
C ALA A 73 4.11 -1.68 -2.98
N GLU A 74 4.83 -1.36 -1.90
CA GLU A 74 5.68 -0.17 -1.73
C GLU A 74 6.70 0.06 -2.86
N ASP A 75 7.01 -0.96 -3.66
CA ASP A 75 7.96 -0.96 -4.78
C ASP A 75 7.34 -1.09 -6.19
N GLN A 76 6.02 -1.29 -6.32
CA GLN A 76 5.37 -1.35 -7.64
C GLN A 76 4.44 -0.16 -7.84
N LEU A 77 4.78 0.67 -8.81
CA LEU A 77 3.91 1.73 -9.31
C LEU A 77 2.54 1.12 -9.67
N PRO A 78 1.42 1.70 -9.23
CA PRO A 78 0.10 1.27 -9.65
C PRO A 78 -0.02 1.21 -11.18
N ASP A 79 -0.75 0.24 -11.71
CA ASP A 79 -0.89 0.02 -13.16
C ASP A 79 -1.30 1.29 -13.91
N TRP A 80 -2.19 2.10 -13.32
CA TRP A 80 -2.64 3.37 -13.91
C TRP A 80 -1.49 4.36 -14.06
N LEU A 81 -0.63 4.44 -13.04
CA LEU A 81 0.50 5.37 -13.00
C LEU A 81 1.61 4.88 -13.93
N ALA A 82 1.96 3.60 -13.86
CA ALA A 82 2.95 3.01 -14.76
C ALA A 82 2.57 3.21 -16.24
N LYS A 83 1.29 3.03 -16.58
CA LYS A 83 0.78 3.31 -17.93
C LYS A 83 0.91 4.79 -18.28
N TRP A 84 0.47 5.68 -17.39
CA TRP A 84 0.49 7.12 -17.66
C TRP A 84 1.92 7.65 -17.83
N LEU A 85 2.88 7.21 -17.01
CA LEU A 85 4.28 7.58 -17.17
C LEU A 85 4.87 7.13 -18.51
N ALA A 86 4.49 5.95 -19.00
CA ALA A 86 4.92 5.49 -20.32
C ALA A 86 4.38 6.39 -21.46
N GLU A 87 3.15 6.90 -21.34
CA GLU A 87 2.56 7.86 -22.29
C GLU A 87 3.29 9.23 -22.22
N LEU A 88 3.69 9.65 -21.01
CA LEU A 88 4.49 10.86 -20.81
C LEU A 88 5.87 10.75 -21.47
N ASP A 89 6.59 9.65 -21.22
CA ASP A 89 7.91 9.39 -21.80
C ASP A 89 7.86 9.24 -23.33
N ALA A 90 6.76 8.71 -23.86
CA ALA A 90 6.51 8.61 -25.29
C ALA A 90 6.12 9.97 -25.93
N GLY A 91 5.85 11.01 -25.13
CA GLY A 91 5.40 12.32 -25.60
C GLY A 91 3.99 12.29 -26.20
N GLU A 92 3.16 11.34 -25.79
CA GLU A 92 1.79 11.17 -26.30
C GLU A 92 0.78 12.07 -25.57
N VAL A 93 1.18 12.66 -24.44
CA VAL A 93 0.37 13.61 -23.67
C VAL A 93 0.64 15.04 -24.17
N GLU A 94 -0.41 15.71 -24.66
CA GLU A 94 -0.31 17.05 -25.27
C GLU A 94 0.16 18.14 -24.29
N PHE A 95 -0.22 18.02 -23.02
CA PHE A 95 0.17 18.93 -21.93
C PHE A 95 0.72 18.11 -20.76
N PRO A 96 1.97 17.62 -20.85
CA PRO A 96 2.54 16.81 -19.77
C PRO A 96 2.75 17.66 -18.51
N PRO A 97 2.64 17.07 -17.31
CA PRO A 97 3.01 17.75 -16.09
C PRO A 97 4.51 18.06 -16.07
N GLN A 98 4.93 18.89 -15.12
CA GLN A 98 6.32 19.13 -14.80
C GLN A 98 6.93 18.00 -13.98
N SER A 99 6.20 17.49 -13.00
CA SER A 99 6.65 16.38 -12.16
C SER A 99 5.49 15.62 -11.54
N VAL A 100 5.78 14.38 -11.15
CA VAL A 100 4.92 13.54 -10.32
C VAL A 100 5.74 13.06 -9.13
N THR A 101 5.29 13.38 -7.92
CA THR A 101 5.97 13.02 -6.67
C THR A 101 5.02 12.21 -5.80
N ARG A 102 5.49 11.07 -5.29
CA ARG A 102 4.79 10.23 -4.33
C ARG A 102 5.07 10.73 -2.91
N TYR A 103 4.02 10.79 -2.09
CA TYR A 103 4.11 11.12 -0.67
C TYR A 103 3.30 10.15 0.17
N GLU A 104 3.77 9.91 1.38
CA GLU A 104 2.96 9.32 2.46
C GLU A 104 2.36 10.45 3.30
N SER A 105 1.04 10.60 3.25
CA SER A 105 0.31 11.66 3.95
C SER A 105 -0.82 11.05 4.77
N GLN A 106 -0.78 11.23 6.09
CA GLN A 106 -1.80 10.70 7.01
C GLN A 106 -1.99 9.17 6.95
N GLY A 107 -0.94 8.44 6.59
CA GLY A 107 -0.97 6.97 6.43
C GLY A 107 -1.56 6.49 5.11
N GLU A 108 -1.78 7.41 4.16
CA GLU A 108 -2.20 7.10 2.79
C GLU A 108 -1.15 7.57 1.79
N THR A 109 -0.91 6.76 0.76
CA THR A 109 -0.11 7.15 -0.40
C THR A 109 -0.89 8.12 -1.28
N VAL A 110 -0.28 9.25 -1.60
CA VAL A 110 -0.82 10.25 -2.53
C VAL A 110 0.20 10.60 -3.60
N TYR A 111 -0.28 10.98 -4.77
CA TYR A 111 0.55 11.46 -5.88
C TYR A 111 0.26 12.92 -6.12
N TYR A 112 1.29 13.73 -6.01
CA TYR A 112 1.26 15.16 -6.25
C TYR A 112 1.82 15.46 -7.64
N VAL A 113 0.97 16.03 -8.49
CA VAL A 113 1.25 16.30 -9.90
C VAL A 113 1.35 17.81 -10.08
N VAL A 114 2.56 18.29 -10.40
CA VAL A 114 2.80 19.71 -10.69
C VAL A 114 2.68 19.92 -12.19
N HIS A 115 1.86 20.87 -12.62
CA HIS A 115 1.72 21.21 -14.04
C HIS A 115 2.70 22.32 -14.46
N GLN A 116 3.00 22.40 -15.76
CA GLN A 116 4.10 23.22 -16.31
C GLN A 116 3.92 24.73 -16.14
N CYS A 117 2.69 25.22 -16.02
CA CYS A 117 2.42 26.65 -15.88
C CYS A 117 1.90 26.99 -14.50
N CYS A 118 2.45 28.03 -13.87
CA CYS A 118 2.08 28.45 -12.52
C CYS A 118 0.60 28.89 -12.37
N ASP A 119 -0.10 29.15 -13.48
CA ASP A 119 -1.53 29.48 -13.50
C ASP A 119 -2.43 28.24 -13.65
N GLN A 120 -1.86 27.05 -13.82
CA GLN A 120 -2.54 25.77 -13.76
C GLN A 120 -2.54 25.26 -12.33
N PHE A 121 -3.59 24.53 -11.97
CA PHE A 121 -3.64 23.87 -10.67
C PHE A 121 -2.72 22.66 -10.68
N SER A 122 -2.03 22.43 -9.56
CA SER A 122 -1.43 21.12 -9.29
C SER A 122 -2.54 20.15 -8.86
N ASP A 123 -2.40 18.87 -9.17
CA ASP A 123 -3.35 17.84 -8.78
C ASP A 123 -2.81 17.00 -7.63
N LEU A 124 -3.68 16.69 -6.67
CA LEU A 124 -3.42 15.69 -5.64
C LEU A 124 -4.31 14.49 -5.94
N LEU A 125 -3.71 13.34 -6.21
CA LEU A 125 -4.38 12.09 -6.51
C LEU A 125 -4.21 11.10 -5.35
N ASP A 126 -5.22 10.27 -5.11
CA ASP A 126 -5.09 9.14 -4.19
C ASP A 126 -4.27 7.99 -4.81
N ALA A 127 -4.01 6.93 -4.03
CA ALA A 127 -3.27 5.76 -4.48
C ALA A 127 -3.87 5.08 -5.74
N GLY A 128 -5.18 5.24 -5.95
CA GLY A 128 -5.92 4.72 -7.10
C GLY A 128 -5.98 5.66 -8.31
N GLY A 129 -5.33 6.83 -8.24
CA GLY A 129 -5.30 7.82 -9.31
C GLY A 129 -6.54 8.71 -9.37
N LYS A 130 -7.40 8.70 -8.35
CA LYS A 130 -8.57 9.58 -8.29
C LYS A 130 -8.17 10.93 -7.72
N LEU A 131 -8.66 12.00 -8.35
CA LEU A 131 -8.46 13.37 -7.90
C LEU A 131 -9.08 13.60 -6.52
N ILE A 132 -8.22 13.97 -5.56
CA ILE A 132 -8.58 14.49 -4.24
C ILE A 132 -8.90 15.97 -4.36
N GLY A 133 -8.06 16.73 -5.06
CA GLY A 133 -8.28 18.15 -5.37
C GLY A 133 -7.00 18.90 -5.72
N HIS A 134 -7.02 20.22 -5.58
CA HIS A 134 -5.96 21.12 -6.05
C HIS A 134 -5.35 21.92 -4.89
N PRO A 135 -4.22 21.49 -4.31
CA PRO A 135 -3.66 22.15 -3.12
C PRO A 135 -3.00 23.50 -3.41
N ASP A 136 -2.52 23.72 -4.64
CA ASP A 136 -1.84 24.94 -5.06
C ASP A 136 -2.00 25.20 -6.57
N GLY A 137 -1.26 26.19 -7.07
CA GLY A 137 -1.36 26.65 -8.46
C GLY A 137 -2.60 27.51 -8.68
N GLY A 138 -3.01 27.62 -9.94
CA GLY A 138 -4.05 28.54 -10.36
C GLY A 138 -3.58 30.00 -10.34
N ILE A 139 -4.43 30.92 -10.83
CA ILE A 139 -4.11 32.36 -10.93
C ILE A 139 -3.63 32.95 -9.59
N THR A 140 -4.11 32.42 -8.47
CA THR A 140 -3.75 32.92 -7.12
C THR A 140 -2.60 32.17 -6.47
N GLY A 141 -2.19 31.02 -7.02
CA GLY A 141 -1.23 30.10 -6.40
C GLY A 141 -1.78 29.32 -5.19
N LYS A 142 -3.07 29.46 -4.85
CA LYS A 142 -3.68 28.88 -3.64
C LYS A 142 -4.50 27.62 -3.90
N GLY A 143 -4.47 27.11 -5.13
CA GLY A 143 -5.28 25.95 -5.49
C GLY A 143 -6.78 26.24 -5.44
N ASP A 144 -7.55 25.22 -5.09
CA ASP A 144 -9.01 25.28 -4.95
C ASP A 144 -9.50 25.89 -3.62
N GLY A 145 -8.59 26.16 -2.69
CA GLY A 145 -8.89 26.73 -1.37
C GLY A 145 -9.56 25.78 -0.37
N VAL A 146 -9.77 24.52 -0.72
CA VAL A 146 -10.39 23.49 0.15
C VAL A 146 -9.49 22.29 0.40
N THR A 147 -8.60 21.98 -0.54
CA THR A 147 -7.66 20.87 -0.47
C THR A 147 -6.50 21.21 0.46
N LYS A 148 -6.36 20.45 1.54
CA LYS A 148 -5.33 20.66 2.55
C LYS A 148 -4.21 19.65 2.35
N PHE A 149 -3.18 20.06 1.64
CA PHE A 149 -1.96 19.28 1.46
C PHE A 149 -0.78 20.25 1.29
N SER A 150 0.37 19.91 1.88
CA SER A 150 1.59 20.69 1.78
C SER A 150 2.77 19.74 1.59
N PRO A 151 3.41 19.73 0.40
CA PRO A 151 4.55 18.86 0.15
C PRO A 151 5.81 19.28 0.91
N PHE A 152 5.88 20.53 1.39
CA PHE A 152 7.09 21.11 2.00
C PHE A 152 7.50 20.51 3.35
N GLU A 153 6.56 19.84 4.03
CA GLU A 153 6.80 19.23 5.35
C GLU A 153 6.96 17.71 5.26
N LEU A 154 6.94 17.15 4.04
CA LEU A 154 6.97 15.72 3.78
C LEU A 154 8.23 15.34 2.98
N GLU A 155 8.77 14.17 3.26
CA GLU A 155 9.76 13.54 2.39
C GLU A 155 9.02 12.90 1.22
N GLY A 156 9.23 13.43 0.01
CA GLY A 156 8.61 12.93 -1.22
C GLY A 156 9.60 12.13 -2.05
N GLU A 157 9.09 11.14 -2.75
CA GLU A 157 9.83 10.38 -3.76
C GLU A 157 9.43 10.86 -5.15
N GLU A 158 10.38 11.40 -5.90
CA GLU A 158 10.15 11.76 -7.29
C GLU A 158 9.94 10.49 -8.12
N VAL A 159 8.73 10.33 -8.63
CA VAL A 159 8.35 9.19 -9.47
C VAL A 159 8.67 9.47 -10.93
N TRP A 160 8.49 10.72 -11.35
CA TRP A 160 8.76 11.17 -12.70
C TRP A 160 8.97 12.69 -12.73
N ALA A 161 9.84 13.13 -13.64
CA ALA A 161 10.05 14.53 -13.94
C ALA A 161 10.18 14.72 -15.45
N SER A 162 9.69 15.86 -15.95
CA SER A 162 9.85 16.23 -17.35
C SER A 162 11.34 16.24 -17.72
N PRO A 163 11.74 15.58 -18.82
CA PRO A 163 13.14 15.49 -19.24
C PRO A 163 13.72 16.81 -19.78
#